data_AF-A0A8T3WHL9-F1
#
_entry.id   AF-A0A8T3WHL9-F1
#
_cell.length_a   1.000
_cell.length_b   1.000
_cell.length_c   1.000
_cell.angle_alpha   90.00
_cell.angle_beta   90.00
_cell.angle_gamma   90.00
#
_symmetry.space_group_name_H-M   'P 1'
#
loop_
_entity.id
_entity.type
_entity.pdbx_description
1 polymer ?
#
loop_
_entity_poly.entity_id
_entity_poly.type
_entity_poly.pdbx_seq_one_letter_code
_entity_poly.pdbx_strand_id
1 'polypeptide(L)' 'MNPEEAKSVAIARFPNLNEQSVRDAIDLAINDGVWPRSAETSENSWDKAIQIRVQVGDIKNPPAFNEVVDNYFLVE' A
#
# COMPACT_ATOMS: atom_id res chain seq x y z
N MET A 1 2.23 -13.81 6.68
CA MET A 1 1.00 -13.15 7.17
C MET A 1 0.03 -14.23 7.59
N ASN A 2 -0.52 -14.15 8.81
CA ASN A 2 -1.61 -15.02 9.25
C ASN A 2 -2.95 -14.32 8.94
N PRO A 3 -3.74 -14.77 7.95
CA PRO A 3 -4.97 -14.09 7.54
C PRO A 3 -5.98 -13.91 8.67
N GLU A 4 -6.09 -14.87 9.59
CA GLU A 4 -7.07 -14.81 10.68
C GLU A 4 -6.67 -13.79 11.76
N GLU A 5 -5.38 -13.62 12.02
CA GLU A 5 -4.89 -12.54 12.88
C GLU A 5 -5.15 -11.17 12.25
N ALA A 6 -4.91 -11.03 10.94
CA ALA A 6 -5.17 -9.79 10.22
C ALA A 6 -6.66 -9.39 10.29
N LYS A 7 -7.57 -10.37 10.12
CA LYS A 7 -9.02 -10.16 10.29
C LYS A 7 -9.37 -9.74 11.71
N SER A 8 -8.83 -10.44 12.72
CA SER A 8 -9.08 -10.10 14.13
C SER A 8 -8.64 -8.68 14.48
N VAL A 9 -7.45 -8.28 14.03
CA VAL A 9 -6.94 -6.91 14.20
C VAL A 9 -7.82 -5.89 13.48
N ALA A 10 -8.25 -6.18 12.25
CA ALA A 10 -9.11 -5.29 11.49
C ALA A 10 -10.48 -5.07 12.18
N ILE A 11 -11.12 -6.14 12.66
CA ILE A 11 -12.39 -6.07 13.39
C ILE A 11 -12.24 -5.22 14.66
N ALA A 12 -11.16 -5.43 15.42
CA ALA A 12 -10.88 -4.65 16.63
C ALA A 12 -10.63 -3.16 16.35
N ARG A 13 -10.01 -2.83 15.20
CA ARG A 13 -9.73 -1.44 14.79
C ARG A 13 -10.96 -0.73 14.21
N PHE A 14 -11.91 -1.47 13.65
CA PHE A 14 -13.11 -0.93 13.03
C PHE A 14 -14.39 -1.48 13.67
N PRO A 15 -14.61 -1.25 14.99
CA PRO A 15 -15.72 -1.87 15.73
C PRO A 15 -17.11 -1.40 15.29
N ASN A 16 -17.17 -0.27 14.57
CA ASN A 16 -18.43 0.30 14.05
C ASN A 16 -18.84 -0.30 12.69
N LEU A 17 -18.00 -1.15 12.07
CA LEU A 17 -18.30 -1.81 10.81
C LEU A 17 -18.89 -3.20 11.04
N ASN A 18 -19.67 -3.68 10.08
CA ASN A 18 -20.15 -5.06 10.11
C ASN A 18 -18.97 -6.03 10.04
N GLU A 19 -18.89 -6.96 11.00
CA GLU A 19 -17.76 -7.89 11.12
C GLU A 19 -17.53 -8.71 9.84
N GLN A 20 -18.60 -9.26 9.25
CA GLN A 20 -18.49 -10.08 8.05
C GLN A 20 -17.95 -9.26 6.87
N SER A 21 -18.41 -8.03 6.71
CA SER A 21 -17.90 -7.13 5.67
C SER A 21 -16.41 -6.84 5.84
N VAL A 22 -15.91 -6.71 7.07
CA VAL A 22 -14.47 -6.54 7.34
C VAL A 22 -13.69 -7.80 6.98
N ARG A 23 -14.21 -9.00 7.31
CA ARG A 23 -13.58 -10.27 6.94
C ARG A 23 -13.48 -10.44 5.44
N ASP A 24 -14.58 -10.21 4.72
CA ASP A 24 -14.66 -10.32 3.27
C ASP A 24 -13.70 -9.34 2.58
N ALA A 25 -13.59 -8.11 3.10
CA ALA A 25 -12.65 -7.11 2.57
C ALA A 25 -11.18 -7.51 2.74
N ILE A 26 -10.82 -8.12 3.88
CA ILE A 26 -9.47 -8.63 4.10
C ILE A 26 -9.19 -9.82 3.18
N ASP A 27 -10.13 -10.75 3.04
CA ASP A 27 -9.99 -11.89 2.12
C ASP A 27 -9.82 -11.43 0.67
N LEU A 28 -10.60 -10.44 0.24
CA LEU A 28 -10.47 -9.83 -1.09
C LEU A 28 -9.06 -9.23 -1.29
N ALA A 29 -8.59 -8.42 -0.34
CA ALA A 29 -7.28 -7.78 -0.44
C ALA A 29 -6.11 -8.79 -0.49
N ILE A 30 -6.25 -9.93 0.20
CA ILE A 30 -5.29 -11.04 0.15
C ILE A 30 -5.34 -11.73 -1.21
N ASN A 31 -6.53 -12.11 -1.67
CA ASN A 31 -6.73 -12.86 -2.91
C ASN A 31 -6.32 -12.06 -4.14
N ASP A 32 -6.62 -10.76 -4.16
CA ASP A 32 -6.30 -9.86 -5.27
C ASP A 32 -4.82 -9.41 -5.25
N GLY A 33 -4.05 -9.80 -4.24
CA GLY A 33 -2.65 -9.41 -4.10
C GLY A 33 -2.47 -7.90 -3.92
N VAL A 34 -3.46 -7.23 -3.34
CA VAL A 34 -3.44 -5.77 -3.08
C VAL A 34 -2.30 -5.42 -2.12
N TRP A 35 -2.03 -6.30 -1.15
CA TRP A 35 -0.91 -6.12 -0.24
C TRP A 35 0.41 -6.45 -0.93
N PRO A 36 1.36 -5.51 -0.97
CA PRO A 36 2.64 -5.74 -1.61
C PRO A 36 3.42 -6.82 -0.83
N ARG A 37 4.02 -7.75 -1.56
CA ARG A 37 4.83 -8.84 -0.97
C ARG A 37 6.20 -8.37 -0.49
N SER A 38 6.62 -7.20 -0.93
CA SER A 38 7.87 -6.53 -0.62
C SER A 38 7.58 -5.07 -0.34
N ALA A 39 8.32 -4.45 0.58
CA ALA A 39 8.28 -3.01 0.77
C ALA A 39 9.16 -2.26 -0.26
N GLU A 40 9.79 -2.98 -1.20
CA GLU A 40 10.54 -2.41 -2.31
C GLU A 40 9.65 -1.54 -3.19
N THR A 41 10.03 -0.27 -3.27
CA THR A 41 9.46 0.65 -4.24
C THR A 41 10.39 0.72 -5.44
N SER A 42 9.87 0.39 -6.63
CA SER A 42 10.64 0.52 -7.87
C SER A 42 10.62 1.96 -8.39
N GLU A 43 11.74 2.41 -8.95
CA GLU A 43 11.87 3.73 -9.58
C GLU A 43 10.86 3.93 -10.71
N ASN A 44 10.67 2.93 -11.57
CA ASN A 44 9.68 2.99 -12.64
C ASN A 44 8.23 3.15 -12.14
N SER A 45 7.86 2.50 -11.03
CA SER A 45 6.53 2.68 -10.43
C SER A 45 6.37 4.08 -9.83
N TRP A 46 7.42 4.57 -9.17
CA TRP A 46 7.46 5.93 -8.63
C TRP A 46 7.30 6.99 -9.72
N ASP A 47 8.08 6.87 -10.79
CA ASP A 47 8.06 7.82 -11.92
C ASP A 47 6.68 7.92 -12.55
N LYS A 48 6.02 6.78 -12.78
CA LYS A 48 4.64 6.74 -13.30
C LYS A 48 3.66 7.43 -12.35
N ALA A 49 3.75 7.15 -11.05
CA ALA A 49 2.86 7.76 -10.07
C ALA A 49 3.05 9.28 -10.02
N ILE A 50 4.29 9.76 -9.98
CA ILE A 50 4.63 11.18 -9.96
C ILE A 50 4.22 11.87 -11.26
N GLN A 51 4.40 11.23 -12.41
CA GLN A 51 3.98 11.77 -13.69
C GLN A 51 2.48 12.06 -13.73
N ILE A 52 1.65 11.17 -13.17
CA ILE A 52 0.19 11.38 -13.07
C ILE A 52 -0.11 12.64 -12.24
N ARG A 53 0.58 12.85 -11.12
CA ARG A 53 0.40 14.03 -10.28
C ARG A 53 0.83 15.32 -11.01
N VAL A 54 1.96 15.28 -11.71
CA VAL A 54 2.38 16.39 -12.58
C VAL A 54 1.32 16.71 -13.64
N GLN A 55 0.70 15.69 -14.26
CA GLN A 55 -0.38 15.88 -15.24
C GLN A 55 -1.66 16.47 -14.63
N VAL A 56 -2.02 16.07 -13.41
CA VAL A 56 -3.15 16.64 -12.66
C VAL A 56 -2.86 18.08 -12.22
N GLY A 57 -1.58 18.46 -12.17
CA GLY A 57 -1.12 19.82 -11.88
C GLY A 57 -0.93 20.10 -10.38
N ASP A 58 -0.96 19.08 -9.53
CA ASP A 58 -0.76 19.23 -8.09
C ASP A 58 0.73 19.15 -7.69
N ILE A 59 1.59 18.61 -8.55
CA ILE A 59 3.06 18.67 -8.41
C ILE A 59 3.67 19.45 -9.58
N LYS A 60 4.41 20.52 -9.27
CA LYS A 60 5.10 21.35 -10.29
C LYS A 60 6.57 20.94 -10.49
N ASN A 61 7.24 20.62 -9.38
CA ASN A 61 8.64 20.23 -9.36
C ASN A 61 8.73 18.85 -8.69
N PRO A 62 8.64 17.76 -9.47
CA PRO A 62 8.72 16.42 -8.91
C PRO A 62 10.14 16.14 -8.36
N PRO A 63 10.28 15.60 -7.14
CA PRO A 63 11.58 15.17 -6.63
C PRO A 63 12.07 13.93 -7.38
N ALA A 64 13.39 13.75 -7.43
CA ALA A 64 13.98 12.53 -7.96
C ALA A 64 13.71 11.35 -7.02
N PHE A 65 13.63 10.13 -7.57
CA PHE A 65 13.33 8.91 -6.82
C PHE A 65 14.23 8.74 -5.58
N ASN A 66 15.54 8.89 -5.74
CA ASN A 66 16.53 8.72 -4.69
C ASN A 66 16.53 9.82 -3.61
N GLU A 67 15.80 10.91 -3.79
CA GLU A 67 15.66 11.97 -2.77
C GLU A 67 14.60 11.62 -1.73
N VAL A 68 13.70 10.68 -2.04
CA VAL A 68 12.48 10.43 -1.25
C VAL A 68 12.17 8.95 -1.04
N VAL A 69 12.71 8.06 -1.86
CA VAL A 69 12.60 6.62 -1.67
C VAL A 69 13.92 6.08 -1.14
N ASP A 70 13.85 5.50 0.05
CA ASP A 70 14.95 4.77 0.67
C ASP A 70 14.60 3.28 0.78
N ASN A 71 15.29 2.47 -0.03
CA ASN A 71 15.17 1.02 -0.02
C ASN A 71 16.25 0.34 0.84
N TYR A 72 17.10 1.10 1.56
CA TYR A 72 18.23 0.57 2.32
C TYR A 72 17.82 -0.45 3.40
N PHE A 73 16.68 -0.23 4.05
CA PHE A 73 16.18 -1.10 5.12
C PHE A 73 15.44 -2.35 4.64
N LEU A 74 15.42 -2.61 3.32
CA LEU A 74 14.74 -3.77 2.73
C LEU A 74 15.62 -5.03 2.68
N VAL A 75 16.89 -4.91 3.06
CA VAL A 75 17.85 -6.02 3.07
C VAL A 75 17.65 -6.83 4.35
N GLU A 76 17.03 -8.01 4.22
CA GLU A 76 17.21 -9.15 5.14
C GLU A 76 18.26 -10.11 4.57
#